data_AF-A0A7Z0SJ00-F1
#
_entry.id   AF-A0A7Z0SJ00-F1
#
_cell.length_a   1.000
_cell.length_b   1.000
_cell.length_c   1.000
_cell.angle_alpha   90.00
_cell.angle_beta   90.00
_cell.angle_gamma   90.00
#
_symmetry.space_group_name_H-M   'P 1'
#
loop_
_entity.id
_entity.type
_entity.pdbx_description
1 polymer ?
#
loop_
_entity_poly.entity_id
_entity_poly.type
_entity_poly.pdbx_seq_one_letter_code
_entity_poly.pdbx_strand_id
1 'polypeptide(L)'
;MESGAKSVLDPHVAATVVPYVTQDLPDLDLAVSNVVTVKPERTFWDKVMILHGLHQWHNRRGELRHGGQRVSRHYYDLHQLMQAPLAGKWQADHDLAIDCAQHARLFFGSTDLGLDTAIPGTFTLMPSAGMRDALERDYEAMAGMIFGDIPAFEMVLHSTQLLEQVVNNGGAGRF
;
A
#
# COMPACT_ATOMS: atom_id res chain seq x y z
N MET A 1 3.15 -9.71 5.93
CA MET A 1 2.74 -10.98 5.30
C MET A 1 1.63 -10.66 4.32
N GLU A 2 1.91 -10.83 3.04
CA GLU A 2 0.98 -10.72 1.91
C GLU A 2 0.51 -12.16 1.60
N SER A 3 -0.18 -12.80 2.55
CA SER A 3 -0.47 -14.24 2.51
C SER A 3 -1.84 -14.50 1.88
N GLY A 4 -1.83 -15.11 0.70
CA GLY A 4 -2.99 -15.31 -0.19
C GLY A 4 -4.15 -16.16 0.32
N ALA A 5 -4.08 -16.76 1.52
CA ALA A 5 -5.22 -17.44 2.14
C ALA A 5 -6.11 -16.51 2.99
N LYS A 6 -5.65 -15.29 3.28
CA LYS A 6 -6.38 -14.25 4.06
C LYS A 6 -6.67 -12.99 3.23
N SER A 7 -6.48 -13.05 1.91
CA SER A 7 -6.75 -11.92 1.03
C SER A 7 -8.23 -11.92 0.68
N VAL A 8 -8.98 -10.93 1.17
CA VAL A 8 -10.28 -10.62 0.57
C VAL A 8 -10.03 -10.16 -0.86
N LEU A 9 -10.74 -10.78 -1.79
CA LEU A 9 -10.63 -10.45 -3.21
C LEU A 9 -11.54 -9.27 -3.59
N ASP A 10 -12.50 -8.91 -2.73
CA ASP A 10 -13.46 -7.86 -3.03
C ASP A 10 -12.92 -6.44 -2.78
N PRO A 11 -13.27 -5.47 -3.64
CA PRO A 11 -13.84 -5.68 -4.97
C PRO A 11 -12.84 -6.38 -5.92
N HIS A 12 -13.30 -7.37 -6.69
CA HIS A 12 -12.48 -8.10 -7.67
C HIS A 12 -12.86 -7.78 -9.12
N VAL A 13 -11.97 -8.15 -10.04
CA VAL A 13 -12.16 -8.10 -11.49
C VAL A 13 -11.43 -9.27 -12.16
N ALA A 14 -12.02 -9.81 -13.23
CA ALA A 14 -11.31 -10.74 -14.11
C ALA A 14 -10.33 -9.97 -15.00
N ALA A 15 -9.06 -10.36 -14.95
CA ALA A 15 -7.99 -9.77 -15.75
C ALA A 15 -7.30 -10.82 -16.61
N THR A 16 -6.68 -10.36 -17.70
CA THR A 16 -5.74 -11.17 -18.48
C THR A 16 -4.32 -10.81 -18.06
N VAL A 17 -3.54 -11.82 -17.68
CA VAL A 17 -2.12 -11.68 -17.31
C VAL A 17 -1.28 -12.11 -18.50
N VAL A 18 -0.38 -11.23 -18.94
CA VAL A 18 0.60 -11.52 -20.00
C VAL A 18 2.00 -11.49 -19.38
N PRO A 19 2.74 -12.61 -19.36
CA PRO A 19 4.10 -12.64 -18.84
C PRO A 19 5.06 -11.74 -19.61
N TYR A 20 6.07 -11.18 -18.94
CA TYR A 20 7.08 -10.35 -19.60
C TYR A 20 7.86 -11.12 -20.68
N VAL A 21 8.13 -12.41 -20.45
CA VAL A 21 8.85 -13.28 -21.40
C VAL A 21 8.11 -13.46 -22.73
N THR A 22 6.83 -13.09 -22.82
CA THR A 22 6.09 -13.07 -24.09
C THR A 22 6.75 -12.12 -25.11
N GLN A 23 7.44 -11.07 -24.65
CA GLN A 23 8.20 -10.18 -25.55
C GLN A 23 9.38 -10.89 -26.22
N ASP A 24 9.96 -11.88 -25.55
CA ASP A 24 11.09 -12.69 -26.05
C ASP A 24 10.64 -13.97 -26.76
N LEU A 25 9.35 -14.33 -26.66
CA LEU A 25 8.74 -15.54 -27.22
C LEU A 25 7.48 -15.18 -28.04
N PRO A 26 7.61 -14.39 -29.12
CA PRO A 26 6.47 -13.83 -29.86
C PRO A 26 5.59 -14.90 -30.54
N ASP A 27 6.14 -16.09 -30.77
CA ASP A 27 5.43 -17.21 -31.40
C ASP A 27 4.57 -18.04 -30.42
N LEU A 28 4.61 -17.72 -29.12
CA LEU A 28 3.87 -18.43 -28.09
C LEU A 28 2.87 -17.51 -27.40
N ASP A 29 1.57 -17.86 -27.50
CA ASP A 29 0.54 -17.21 -26.69
C ASP A 29 0.62 -17.70 -25.24
N LEU A 30 1.18 -16.85 -24.39
CA LEU A 30 1.33 -17.08 -22.95
C LEU A 30 0.28 -16.31 -22.14
N ALA A 31 -0.72 -15.70 -22.77
CA ALA A 31 -1.74 -14.93 -22.07
C ALA A 31 -2.65 -15.85 -21.26
N VAL A 32 -2.79 -15.56 -19.96
CA VAL A 32 -3.72 -16.25 -19.08
C VAL A 32 -4.91 -15.34 -18.82
N SER A 33 -6.05 -15.68 -19.41
CA SER A 33 -7.30 -14.91 -19.25
C SER A 33 -8.11 -15.38 -18.04
N ASN A 34 -9.07 -14.55 -17.61
CA ASN A 34 -9.99 -14.83 -16.50
C ASN A 34 -9.32 -15.06 -15.14
N VAL A 35 -8.17 -14.42 -14.90
CA VAL A 35 -7.53 -14.42 -13.58
C VAL A 35 -8.32 -13.49 -12.67
N VAL A 36 -8.85 -14.00 -11.56
CA VAL A 36 -9.53 -13.17 -10.56
C VAL A 36 -8.48 -12.37 -9.80
N THR A 37 -8.57 -11.04 -9.91
CA THR A 37 -7.66 -10.09 -9.26
C THR A 37 -8.44 -9.12 -8.40
N VAL A 38 -7.86 -8.67 -7.28
CA VAL A 38 -8.38 -7.51 -6.55
C VAL A 38 -8.33 -6.29 -7.46
N LYS A 39 -9.34 -5.43 -7.37
CA LYS A 39 -9.29 -4.15 -8.08
C LYS A 39 -8.21 -3.24 -7.45
N PRO A 40 -7.59 -2.35 -8.22
CA PRO A 40 -6.53 -1.48 -7.71
C PRO A 40 -6.94 -0.62 -6.51
N GLU A 41 -8.20 -0.17 -6.43
CA GLU A 41 -8.72 0.60 -5.29
C GLU A 41 -8.62 -0.16 -3.96
N ARG A 42 -8.81 -1.49 -3.99
CA ARG A 42 -8.68 -2.34 -2.82
C ARG A 42 -7.24 -2.40 -2.35
N THR A 43 -6.33 -2.64 -3.31
CA THR A 43 -4.89 -2.67 -3.03
C THR A 43 -4.41 -1.32 -2.49
N PHE A 44 -4.91 -0.22 -3.03
CA PHE A 44 -4.63 1.12 -2.54
C PHE A 44 -4.97 1.28 -1.06
N TRP A 45 -6.21 0.97 -0.65
CA TRP A 45 -6.59 1.10 0.76
C TRP A 45 -5.90 0.07 1.66
N ASP A 46 -5.64 -1.15 1.19
CA ASP A 46 -4.85 -2.12 1.94
C ASP A 46 -3.41 -1.61 2.20
N LYS A 47 -2.79 -0.91 1.23
CA LYS A 47 -1.46 -0.27 1.44
C LYS A 47 -1.55 0.88 2.44
N VAL A 48 -2.61 1.68 2.42
CA VAL A 48 -2.86 2.71 3.44
C VAL A 48 -2.95 2.10 4.85
N MET A 49 -3.70 1.01 5.02
CA MET A 49 -3.80 0.30 6.32
C MET A 49 -2.45 -0.27 6.77
N ILE A 50 -1.67 -0.81 5.83
CA ILE A 50 -0.32 -1.32 6.12
C ILE A 50 0.59 -0.19 6.60
N LEU A 51 0.63 0.96 5.91
CA LEU A 51 1.46 2.09 6.31
C LEU A 51 1.04 2.66 7.67
N HIS A 52 -0.28 2.85 7.89
CA HIS A 52 -0.82 3.22 9.19
C HIS A 52 -0.32 2.28 10.28
N GLY A 53 -0.51 0.96 10.07
CA GLY A 53 -0.12 -0.04 11.06
C GLY A 53 1.39 -0.07 11.33
N LEU A 54 2.22 0.12 10.32
CA LEU A 54 3.68 0.14 10.46
C LEU A 54 4.16 1.40 11.20
N HIS A 55 3.57 2.55 10.92
CA HIS A 55 3.85 3.79 11.66
C HIS A 55 3.48 3.62 13.14
N GLN A 56 2.27 3.14 13.40
CA GLN A 56 1.76 2.90 14.75
C GLN A 56 2.61 1.87 15.51
N TRP A 57 3.03 0.80 14.85
CA TRP A 57 3.96 -0.19 15.41
C TRP A 57 5.26 0.48 15.84
N HIS A 58 5.87 1.26 14.94
CA HIS A 58 7.13 1.94 15.22
C HIS A 58 6.99 2.92 16.39
N ASN A 59 5.90 3.69 16.47
CA ASN A 59 5.67 4.61 17.57
C ASN A 59 5.55 3.90 18.93
N ARG A 60 4.95 2.70 18.97
CA ARG A 60 4.75 1.94 20.21
C ARG A 60 5.96 1.09 20.60
N ARG A 61 6.70 0.56 19.62
CA ARG A 61 7.79 -0.39 19.85
C ARG A 61 9.19 0.22 19.70
N GLY A 62 9.31 1.40 19.08
CA GLY A 62 10.58 2.04 18.81
C GLY A 62 11.43 1.34 17.74
N GLU A 63 10.85 0.39 17.00
CA GLU A 63 11.54 -0.40 15.98
C GLU A 63 10.64 -0.68 14.78
N LEU A 64 11.24 -0.91 13.61
CA LEU A 64 10.51 -1.39 12.45
C LEU A 64 10.06 -2.84 12.63
N ARG A 65 8.81 -3.12 12.23
CA ARG A 65 8.28 -4.48 12.28
C ARG A 65 9.10 -5.42 11.40
N HIS A 66 9.36 -6.64 11.89
CA HIS A 66 10.21 -7.65 11.23
C HIS A 66 11.62 -7.14 10.87
N GLY A 67 12.19 -6.22 11.65
CA GLY A 67 13.53 -5.68 11.41
C GLY A 67 13.62 -4.76 10.19
N GLY A 68 12.49 -4.24 9.70
CA GLY A 68 12.47 -3.26 8.61
C GLY A 68 12.64 -3.82 7.20
N GLN A 69 12.80 -5.14 7.07
CA GLN A 69 12.98 -5.77 5.77
C GLN A 69 11.75 -5.62 4.89
N ARG A 70 11.96 -5.05 3.70
CA ARG A 70 10.98 -4.86 2.64
C ARG A 70 9.78 -4.02 3.11
N VAL A 71 9.98 -3.08 4.03
CA VAL A 71 8.94 -2.16 4.46
C VAL A 71 8.79 -1.00 3.48
N SER A 72 9.91 -0.51 2.94
CA SER A 72 9.94 0.59 1.95
C SER A 72 9.12 0.29 0.70
N ARG A 73 8.96 -1.00 0.32
CA ARG A 73 8.12 -1.44 -0.80
C ARG A 73 6.68 -0.95 -0.69
N HIS A 74 6.15 -0.84 0.53
CA HIS A 74 4.76 -0.42 0.72
C HIS A 74 4.57 1.06 0.40
N TYR A 75 5.59 1.88 0.68
CA TYR A 75 5.63 3.28 0.27
C TYR A 75 5.76 3.40 -1.25
N TYR A 76 6.66 2.61 -1.86
CA TYR A 76 6.83 2.56 -3.30
C TYR A 76 5.55 2.12 -4.02
N ASP A 77 4.92 1.01 -3.59
CA ASP A 77 3.66 0.51 -4.15
C ASP A 77 2.57 1.59 -4.11
N LEU A 78 2.49 2.33 -3.00
CA LEU A 78 1.52 3.42 -2.85
C LEU A 78 1.84 4.60 -3.77
N HIS A 79 3.12 4.97 -3.92
CA HIS A 79 3.56 5.97 -4.89
C HIS A 79 3.16 5.58 -6.32
N GLN A 80 3.34 4.32 -6.71
CA GLN A 80 2.95 3.82 -8.02
C GLN A 80 1.43 3.84 -8.22
N LEU A 81 0.65 3.41 -7.21
CA LEU A 81 -0.81 3.46 -7.25
C LEU A 81 -1.34 4.89 -7.40
N MET A 82 -0.67 5.86 -6.78
CA MET A 82 -1.03 7.29 -6.88
C MET A 82 -0.83 7.88 -8.28
N GLN A 83 -0.03 7.24 -9.15
CA GLN A 83 0.12 7.67 -10.55
C GLN A 83 -1.06 7.24 -11.44
N ALA A 84 -1.95 6.39 -10.94
CA ALA A 84 -3.10 5.93 -11.72
C ALA A 84 -4.10 7.08 -11.96
N PRO A 85 -4.70 7.20 -13.16
CA PRO A 85 -5.70 8.23 -13.45
C PRO A 85 -6.93 8.21 -12.52
N LEU A 86 -7.20 7.05 -11.91
CA LEU A 86 -8.34 6.85 -11.00
C LEU A 86 -7.99 7.08 -9.53
N ALA A 87 -6.73 7.41 -9.18
CA ALA A 87 -6.29 7.53 -7.79
C ALA A 87 -7.15 8.51 -6.97
N GLY A 88 -7.55 9.65 -7.57
CA GLY A 88 -8.44 10.61 -6.89
C GLY A 88 -9.81 10.05 -6.54
N LYS A 89 -10.36 9.11 -7.33
CA LYS A 89 -11.61 8.41 -6.99
C LYS A 89 -11.41 7.44 -5.83
N TRP A 90 -10.29 6.72 -5.82
CA TRP A 90 -9.97 5.78 -4.74
C TRP A 90 -9.79 6.50 -3.40
N GLN A 91 -9.09 7.64 -3.42
CA GLN A 91 -8.88 8.50 -2.24
C GLN A 91 -10.20 9.00 -1.62
N ALA A 92 -11.23 9.22 -2.44
CA ALA A 92 -12.54 9.67 -2.00
C ALA A 92 -13.47 8.54 -1.53
N ASP A 93 -13.09 7.27 -1.73
CA ASP A 93 -13.89 6.11 -1.36
C ASP A 93 -13.65 5.73 0.11
N HIS A 94 -14.26 6.49 1.01
CA HIS A 94 -14.15 6.28 2.46
C HIS A 94 -14.85 5.01 2.94
N ASP A 95 -15.86 4.53 2.22
CA ASP A 95 -16.55 3.28 2.58
C ASP A 95 -15.61 2.08 2.37
N LEU A 96 -14.88 2.05 1.24
CA LEU A 96 -13.85 1.05 1.01
C LEU A 96 -12.69 1.15 2.01
N ALA A 97 -12.31 2.37 2.42
CA ALA A 97 -11.32 2.56 3.47
C ALA A 97 -11.74 1.89 4.79
N ILE A 98 -13.00 2.06 5.18
CA ILE A 98 -13.58 1.47 6.40
C ILE A 98 -13.63 -0.06 6.29
N ASP A 99 -14.05 -0.61 5.15
CA ASP A 99 -14.04 -2.06 4.90
C ASP A 99 -12.61 -2.64 5.03
N CYS A 100 -11.62 -2.00 4.40
CA CYS A 100 -10.22 -2.39 4.50
C CYS A 100 -9.72 -2.36 5.95
N ALA A 101 -10.03 -1.32 6.72
CA ALA A 101 -9.64 -1.23 8.13
C ALA A 101 -10.25 -2.35 8.97
N GLN A 102 -11.55 -2.63 8.79
CA GLN A 102 -12.25 -3.72 9.48
C GLN A 102 -11.64 -5.08 9.13
N HIS A 103 -11.42 -5.34 7.84
CA HIS A 103 -10.78 -6.55 7.37
C HIS A 103 -9.36 -6.70 7.96
N ALA A 104 -8.55 -5.65 7.88
CA ALA A 104 -7.18 -5.67 8.41
C ALA A 104 -7.17 -5.96 9.92
N ARG A 105 -8.08 -5.37 10.68
CA ARG A 105 -8.24 -5.62 12.12
C ARG A 105 -8.62 -7.07 12.42
N LEU A 106 -9.55 -7.66 11.66
CA LEU A 106 -9.99 -9.04 11.87
C LEU A 106 -8.90 -10.08 11.58
N PHE A 107 -8.13 -9.88 10.51
CA PHE A 107 -7.18 -10.90 10.02
C PHE A 107 -5.73 -10.69 10.44
N PHE A 108 -5.34 -9.44 10.74
CA PHE A 108 -3.97 -9.04 11.03
C PHE A 108 -3.84 -8.17 12.30
N GLY A 109 -4.92 -7.98 13.06
CA GLY A 109 -4.96 -7.11 14.23
C GLY A 109 -3.93 -7.48 15.30
N SER A 110 -3.20 -6.46 15.72
CA SER A 110 -2.46 -6.39 16.99
C SER A 110 -2.70 -4.99 17.56
N THR A 111 -2.78 -4.86 18.88
CA THR A 111 -2.87 -3.55 19.54
C THR A 111 -1.73 -2.62 19.09
N ASP A 112 -0.56 -3.18 18.79
CA ASP A 112 0.59 -2.40 18.32
C ASP A 112 0.37 -1.77 16.94
N LEU A 113 -0.48 -2.37 16.10
CA LEU A 113 -0.76 -1.86 14.75
C LEU A 113 -1.83 -0.75 14.75
N GLY A 114 -2.54 -0.50 15.85
CA GLY A 114 -3.49 0.62 15.96
C GLY A 114 -4.57 0.65 14.87
N LEU A 115 -4.94 -0.49 14.28
CA LEU A 115 -5.91 -0.54 13.18
C LEU A 115 -7.33 -0.15 13.62
N ASP A 116 -7.60 -0.13 14.92
CA ASP A 116 -8.82 0.43 15.50
C ASP A 116 -8.93 1.96 15.32
N THR A 117 -7.81 2.65 15.13
CA THR A 117 -7.75 4.09 14.87
C THR A 117 -7.58 4.45 13.39
N ALA A 118 -7.54 3.46 12.49
CA ALA A 118 -7.39 3.69 11.05
C ALA A 118 -8.74 4.02 10.40
N ILE A 119 -9.22 5.25 10.60
CA ILE A 119 -10.46 5.77 10.02
C ILE A 119 -10.19 7.01 9.17
N PRO A 120 -11.08 7.38 8.23
CA PRO A 120 -10.96 8.64 7.49
C PRO A 120 -10.76 9.83 8.44
N GLY A 121 -9.72 10.62 8.20
CA GLY A 121 -9.34 11.73 9.09
C GLY A 121 -8.16 11.45 10.04
N THR A 122 -7.79 10.20 10.28
CA THR A 122 -6.82 9.83 11.34
C THR A 122 -5.65 8.97 10.84
N PHE A 123 -5.46 8.86 9.53
CA PHE A 123 -4.39 8.04 8.98
C PHE A 123 -3.02 8.66 9.29
N THR A 124 -2.07 7.85 9.76
CA THR A 124 -0.68 8.24 9.97
C THR A 124 0.21 7.48 8.99
N LEU A 125 0.63 8.10 7.90
CA LEU A 125 1.33 7.39 6.81
C LEU A 125 2.81 7.76 6.73
N MET A 126 3.15 9.02 7.00
CA MET A 126 4.51 9.51 6.96
C MET A 126 5.38 8.84 8.04
N PRO A 127 6.59 8.37 7.68
CA PRO A 127 7.47 7.77 8.66
C PRO A 127 7.95 8.83 9.67
N SER A 128 8.10 8.42 10.93
CA SER A 128 8.83 9.22 11.91
C SER A 128 10.31 9.33 11.53
N ALA A 129 11.05 10.28 12.11
CA ALA A 129 12.46 10.48 11.79
C ALA A 129 13.31 9.19 11.94
N GLY A 130 13.13 8.44 13.04
CA GLY A 130 13.86 7.17 13.23
C GLY A 130 13.45 6.06 12.26
N MET A 131 12.20 6.09 11.78
CA MET A 131 11.71 5.14 10.77
C MET A 131 12.30 5.45 9.39
N ARG A 132 12.44 6.74 9.04
CA ARG A 132 12.91 7.21 7.74
C ARG A 132 14.29 6.65 7.37
N ASP A 133 15.27 6.76 8.26
CA ASP A 133 16.64 6.29 7.98
C ASP A 133 16.70 4.79 7.67
N ALA A 134 15.88 4.00 8.36
CA ALA A 134 15.82 2.56 8.15
C ALA A 134 15.06 2.20 6.86
N LEU A 135 14.02 2.98 6.50
CA LEU A 135 13.31 2.83 5.24
C LEU A 135 14.18 3.22 4.03
N GLU A 136 15.02 4.23 4.15
CA GLU A 136 15.93 4.65 3.07
C GLU A 136 16.93 3.53 2.74
N ARG A 137 17.57 2.95 3.76
CA ARG A 137 18.46 1.79 3.58
C ARG A 137 17.73 0.58 2.98
N ASP A 138 16.50 0.33 3.41
CA ASP A 138 15.68 -0.76 2.86
C ASP A 138 15.28 -0.48 1.39
N TYR A 139 15.03 0.78 1.04
CA TYR A 139 14.70 1.21 -0.32
C TYR A 139 15.88 1.04 -1.26
N GLU A 140 17.08 1.46 -0.84
CA GLU A 140 18.32 1.23 -1.59
C GLU A 140 18.59 -0.26 -1.83
N ALA A 141 18.40 -1.10 -0.79
CA ALA A 141 18.56 -2.55 -0.91
C ALA A 141 17.54 -3.19 -1.87
N MET A 142 16.35 -2.59 -2.00
CA MET A 142 15.30 -3.06 -2.89
C MET A 142 15.42 -2.53 -4.33
N ALA A 143 16.18 -1.45 -4.55
CA ALA A 143 16.26 -0.75 -5.83
C ALA A 143 16.48 -1.68 -7.04
N GLY A 144 17.32 -2.72 -6.89
CA GLY A 144 17.58 -3.71 -7.94
C GLY A 144 16.39 -4.60 -8.33
N MET A 145 15.27 -4.56 -7.61
CA MET A 145 14.02 -5.27 -7.95
C MET A 145 13.00 -4.40 -8.69
N ILE A 146 13.26 -3.10 -8.82
CA ILE A 146 12.35 -2.16 -9.51
C ILE A 146 12.67 -2.17 -11.00
N PHE A 147 11.65 -2.40 -11.83
CA PHE A 147 11.76 -2.30 -13.28
C PHE A 147 11.64 -0.85 -13.74
N GLY A 148 12.49 -0.44 -14.67
CA GLY A 148 12.48 0.91 -15.24
C GLY A 148 13.14 1.96 -14.35
N ASP A 149 12.68 3.20 -14.45
CA ASP A 149 13.23 4.31 -13.69
C ASP A 149 12.86 4.20 -12.21
N ILE A 150 13.87 4.30 -11.35
CA ILE A 150 13.70 4.20 -9.90
C ILE A 150 13.48 5.63 -9.36
N PRO A 151 12.29 5.96 -8.83
CA PRO A 151 12.07 7.29 -8.27
C PRO A 151 12.96 7.48 -7.04
N ALA A 152 13.41 8.72 -6.83
CA ALA A 152 14.12 9.08 -5.61
C ALA A 152 13.23 8.81 -4.38
N PHE A 153 13.82 8.35 -3.28
CA PHE A 153 13.07 8.03 -2.06
C PHE A 153 12.25 9.24 -1.55
N GLU A 154 12.79 10.45 -1.67
CA GLU A 154 12.07 11.69 -1.35
C GLU A 154 10.79 11.89 -2.15
N MET A 155 10.76 11.49 -3.42
CA MET A 155 9.55 11.59 -4.27
C MET A 155 8.47 10.61 -3.81
N VAL A 156 8.89 9.42 -3.38
CA VAL A 156 8.00 8.41 -2.78
C VAL A 156 7.38 8.97 -1.49
N LEU A 157 8.22 9.51 -0.59
CA LEU A 157 7.74 10.10 0.67
C LEU A 157 6.86 11.33 0.44
N HIS A 158 7.19 12.20 -0.52
CA HIS A 158 6.38 13.35 -0.86
C HIS A 158 4.97 12.93 -1.33
N SER A 159 4.88 11.85 -2.12
CA SER A 159 3.59 11.30 -2.55
C SER A 159 2.78 10.76 -1.37
N THR A 160 3.44 10.11 -0.41
CA THR A 160 2.80 9.65 0.83
C THR A 160 2.30 10.82 1.68
N GLN A 161 3.08 11.91 1.78
CA GLN A 161 2.69 13.10 2.53
C GLN A 161 1.44 13.77 1.93
N LEU A 162 1.41 13.96 0.61
CA LEU A 162 0.26 14.52 -0.08
C LEU A 162 -0.97 13.64 0.11
N LEU A 163 -0.80 12.31 0.00
CA LEU A 163 -1.88 11.38 0.21
C LEU A 163 -2.45 11.49 1.64
N GLU A 164 -1.59 11.46 2.66
CA GLU A 164 -2.01 11.58 4.07
C GLU A 164 -2.85 12.84 4.31
N GLN A 165 -2.43 13.97 3.73
CA GLN A 165 -3.20 15.22 3.79
C GLN A 165 -4.57 15.06 3.13
N VAL A 166 -4.67 14.47 1.94
CA VAL A 166 -5.94 14.31 1.22
C VAL A 166 -6.90 13.41 1.99
N VAL A 167 -6.45 12.22 2.40
CA VAL A 167 -7.32 11.25 3.08
C VAL A 167 -7.73 11.68 4.50
N ASN A 168 -6.97 12.60 5.11
CA ASN A 168 -7.32 13.17 6.40
C ASN A 168 -8.17 14.44 6.30
N ASN A 169 -8.03 15.23 5.24
CA ASN A 169 -8.84 16.43 5.05
C ASN A 169 -10.30 16.13 4.67
N GLY A 170 -10.57 14.98 4.04
CA GLY A 170 -11.93 14.55 3.68
C GLY A 170 -12.82 14.14 4.86
N GLY A 171 -12.23 13.81 6.03
CA GLY A 171 -12.96 13.36 7.22
C GLY A 171 -13.44 14.47 8.16
N ALA A 172 -12.99 15.71 7.99
CA ALA A 172 -13.23 16.81 8.92
C ALA A 172 -14.65 17.43 8.86
N GLY A 173 -15.57 16.83 8.09
CA GLY A 173 -16.89 17.39 7.82
C GLY A 173 -18.04 16.41 8.01
N ARG A 174 -18.26 15.93 9.24
CA ARG A 174 -19.54 15.35 9.69
C ARG A 174 -19.53 15.13 11.21
N PHE A 175 -19.85 16.19 11.93
CA PHE A 175 -20.46 16.13 13.27
C PHE A 175 -21.81 16.82 13.19
#